data_AF-A0A3F3GZQ7-F1
#
_entry.id   AF-A0A3F3GZQ7-F1
#
_cell.length_a   1.000
_cell.length_b   1.000
_cell.length_c   1.000
_cell.angle_alpha   90.00
_cell.angle_beta   90.00
_cell.angle_gamma   90.00
#
_symmetry.space_group_name_H-M   'P 1'
#
loop_
_entity.id
_entity.type
_entity.pdbx_description
1 polymer ?
#
loop_
_entity_poly.entity_id
_entity_poly.type
_entity_poly.pdbx_seq_one_letter_code
_entity_poly.pdbx_strand_id
1 'polypeptide(L)'
;MNYQENKNLHNYIKKNYENGQYSRDYTYHGPYSHNNSENDEKISDFKRGCEKYQQDKNNGHIKSWYYAPIIRILNKIFVGKMQEVVDFIDGYQYEKKKNN
;
A
#
# COMPACT_ATOMS: atom_id res chain seq x y z
N MET A 1 24.64 30.10 16.53
CA MET A 1 24.22 29.75 15.15
C MET A 1 22.82 30.29 14.93
N ASN A 2 22.62 30.94 13.79
CA ASN A 2 21.68 32.04 13.54
C ASN A 2 20.21 31.61 13.38
N TYR A 3 19.30 32.13 14.20
CA TYR A 3 17.84 31.98 14.08
C TYR A 3 17.25 32.53 12.76
N GLN A 4 18.01 33.31 11.99
CA GLN A 4 17.58 33.89 10.73
C GLN A 4 17.55 32.90 9.56
N GLU A 5 18.42 31.89 9.55
CA GLU A 5 18.50 30.93 8.44
C GLU A 5 17.24 30.05 8.34
N ASN A 6 16.64 29.70 9.48
CA ASN A 6 15.47 28.83 9.55
C ASN A 6 14.19 29.54 9.05
N LYS A 7 14.05 30.84 9.30
CA LYS A 7 12.93 31.64 8.76
C LYS A 7 13.00 31.77 7.24
N ASN A 8 14.20 31.91 6.68
CA ASN A 8 14.37 32.01 5.24
C ASN A 8 14.01 30.70 4.54
N LEU A 9 14.40 29.57 5.13
CA LEU A 9 14.01 28.25 4.63
C LEU A 9 12.50 28.02 4.72
N HIS A 10 11.90 28.33 5.87
CA HIS A 10 10.45 28.18 6.07
C HIS A 10 9.65 29.01 5.06
N ASN A 11 10.04 30.27 4.87
CA ASN A 11 9.36 31.17 3.92
C ASN A 11 9.55 30.72 2.47
N TYR A 12 10.72 30.18 2.13
CA TYR A 12 10.98 29.64 0.79
C TYR A 12 10.08 28.43 0.49
N ILE A 13 10.00 27.46 1.41
CA ILE A 13 9.15 26.27 1.25
C ILE A 13 7.68 26.66 1.18
N LYS A 14 7.23 27.56 2.07
CA LYS A 14 5.85 28.04 2.11
C LYS A 14 5.45 28.73 0.79
N LYS A 15 6.32 29.60 0.27
CA LYS A 15 6.07 30.31 -1.00
C LYS A 15 5.98 29.36 -2.19
N ASN A 16 6.81 28.31 -2.24
CA ASN A 16 6.75 27.32 -3.33
C ASN A 16 5.50 26.43 -3.24
N TYR A 17 5.03 26.14 -2.03
CA TYR A 17 3.77 25.40 -1.80
C TYR A 17 2.54 26.23 -2.22
N GLU A 18 2.47 27.48 -1.78
CA GLU A 18 1.36 28.39 -2.13
C GLU A 18 1.31 28.71 -3.63
N ASN A 19 2.46 28.77 -4.31
CA ASN A 19 2.54 28.97 -5.76
C ASN A 19 2.24 27.72 -6.60
N GLY A 20 1.79 26.62 -5.97
CA GLY A 20 1.41 25.39 -6.69
C GLY A 20 2.59 24.66 -7.35
N GLN A 21 3.84 24.97 -7.00
CA GLN A 21 5.00 24.30 -7.62
C GLN A 21 5.12 22.82 -7.22
N TYR A 22 4.44 22.41 -6.15
CA TYR A 22 4.34 21.02 -5.70
C TYR A 22 2.98 20.37 -6.02
N SER A 23 2.07 21.06 -6.72
CA SER A 23 0.80 20.48 -7.16
C SER A 23 0.93 19.69 -8.46
N ARG A 24 2.16 19.36 -8.89
CA ARG A 24 2.37 18.39 -9.96
C ARG A 24 1.88 17.04 -9.47
N ASP A 25 0.91 16.49 -10.20
CA ASP A 25 0.51 15.10 -10.09
C ASP A 25 1.76 14.22 -10.24
N TYR A 26 2.34 13.82 -9.12
CA TYR A 26 3.31 12.75 -9.09
C TYR A 26 2.53 11.45 -9.29
N THR A 27 2.15 11.17 -10.54
CA THR A 27 1.80 9.82 -10.97
C THR A 27 3.05 8.98 -10.77
N TYR A 28 3.15 8.34 -9.61
CA TYR A 28 4.19 7.38 -9.31
C TYR A 28 4.00 6.17 -10.23
N HIS A 29 4.64 6.21 -11.40
CA HIS A 29 4.85 5.01 -12.21
C HIS A 29 5.99 4.22 -11.60
N GLY A 30 5.69 3.52 -10.51
CA GLY A 30 6.58 2.48 -10.00
C GLY A 30 6.74 1.36 -11.04
N PRO A 31 7.81 0.54 -10.95
CA PRO A 31 8.04 -0.60 -11.84
C PRO A 31 6.96 -1.70 -11.79
N TYR A 32 5.89 -1.49 -11.02
CA TYR A 32 4.65 -2.27 -11.05
C TYR A 32 3.56 -1.61 -11.90
N SER A 33 3.92 -0.84 -12.94
CA SER A 33 2.98 -0.47 -13.99
C SER A 33 2.59 -1.75 -14.74
N HIS A 34 1.67 -2.50 -14.15
CA HIS A 34 1.08 -3.69 -14.72
C HIS A 34 0.17 -3.23 -15.86
N ASN A 35 0.77 -3.10 -17.04
CA ASN A 35 0.01 -3.16 -18.29
C ASN A 35 -0.60 -4.55 -18.37
N ASN A 36 -1.82 -4.76 -17.86
CA ASN A 36 -2.69 -5.80 -18.39
C ASN A 36 -4.16 -5.41 -18.23
N SER A 37 -4.79 -5.34 -19.41
CA SER A 37 -6.16 -5.72 -19.71
C SER A 37 -7.28 -4.95 -19.02
N GLU A 38 -8.07 -4.29 -19.85
CA GLU A 38 -9.42 -3.76 -19.62
C GLU A 38 -10.46 -4.86 -19.27
N ASN A 39 -10.03 -5.97 -18.64
CA ASN A 39 -10.85 -7.09 -18.16
C ASN A 39 -10.58 -7.39 -16.67
N ASP A 40 -10.27 -6.36 -15.88
CA ASP A 40 -10.36 -6.47 -14.42
C ASP A 40 -11.85 -6.61 -14.04
N GLU A 41 -12.41 -7.81 -14.23
CA GLU A 41 -13.50 -8.27 -13.38
C GLU A 41 -13.12 -7.89 -11.95
N LYS A 42 -14.05 -7.30 -11.18
CA LYS A 42 -13.82 -6.87 -9.79
C LYS A 42 -13.43 -8.07 -8.92
N ILE A 43 -12.19 -8.51 -9.01
CA ILE A 43 -11.58 -9.54 -8.20
C ILE A 43 -11.45 -8.94 -6.81
N SER A 44 -12.08 -9.59 -5.83
CA SER A 44 -11.98 -9.18 -4.43
C SER A 44 -10.54 -9.22 -3.94
N ASP A 45 -10.16 -8.33 -3.03
CA ASP A 45 -8.80 -8.32 -2.47
C ASP A 45 -8.46 -9.64 -1.76
N PHE A 46 -9.47 -10.35 -1.24
CA PHE A 46 -9.31 -11.73 -0.77
C PHE A 46 -8.77 -12.67 -1.86
N LYS A 47 -9.37 -12.65 -3.06
CA LYS A 47 -8.92 -13.49 -4.17
C LYS A 47 -7.52 -13.08 -4.63
N ARG A 48 -7.19 -11.78 -4.63
CA ARG A 48 -5.82 -11.29 -4.86
C ARG A 48 -4.82 -11.85 -3.84
N GLY A 49 -5.22 -11.96 -2.58
CA GLY A 49 -4.44 -12.59 -1.51
C GLY A 49 -4.12 -14.06 -1.80
N CYS A 50 -5.13 -14.82 -2.23
CA CYS A 50 -4.97 -16.23 -2.62
C CYS A 50 -4.01 -16.39 -3.82
N GLU A 51 -4.21 -15.59 -4.87
CA GLU A 51 -3.35 -15.60 -6.07
C GLU A 51 -1.91 -15.23 -5.73
N LYS A 52 -1.72 -14.25 -4.84
CA LYS A 52 -0.39 -13.86 -4.39
C LYS A 52 0.33 -14.98 -3.65
N TYR A 53 -0.37 -15.75 -2.81
CA TYR A 53 0.21 -16.92 -2.16
C TYR A 53 0.66 -17.96 -3.19
N GLN A 54 -0.15 -18.24 -4.21
CA GLN A 54 0.20 -19.21 -5.25
C GLN A 54 1.44 -18.75 -6.04
N GLN A 55 1.52 -17.46 -6.39
CA GLN A 55 2.70 -16.89 -7.02
C GLN A 55 3.95 -17.01 -6.13
N ASP A 56 3.82 -16.63 -4.86
CA ASP A 56 4.90 -16.68 -3.87
C ASP A 56 5.40 -18.11 -3.62
N LYS A 57 4.49 -19.08 -3.57
CA LYS A 57 4.79 -20.52 -3.46
C LYS A 57 5.57 -21.00 -4.68
N ASN A 58 5.13 -20.66 -5.89
CA ASN A 58 5.81 -21.05 -7.13
C ASN A 58 7.21 -20.44 -7.23
N ASN A 59 7.38 -19.23 -6.69
CA ASN A 59 8.67 -18.54 -6.63
C ASN A 59 9.55 -19.01 -5.45
N GLY A 60 9.11 -19.99 -4.65
CA GLY A 60 9.87 -20.52 -3.51
C GLY A 60 9.95 -19.59 -2.29
N HIS A 61 9.12 -18.54 -2.21
CA HIS A 61 9.19 -17.52 -1.18
C HIS A 61 7.82 -17.28 -0.52
N ILE A 62 7.50 -18.04 0.53
CA ILE A 62 6.25 -17.84 1.28
C ILE A 62 6.43 -16.75 2.34
N LYS A 63 5.61 -15.70 2.29
CA LYS A 63 5.60 -14.61 3.27
C LYS A 63 4.88 -15.01 4.56
N SER A 64 5.42 -14.57 5.69
CA SER A 64 4.75 -14.66 6.99
C SER A 64 4.06 -13.33 7.33
N TRP A 65 2.76 -13.39 7.63
CA TRP A 65 1.93 -12.24 7.98
C TRP A 65 1.74 -12.10 9.49
N TYR A 66 2.84 -12.12 10.26
CA TYR A 66 2.79 -12.03 11.72
C TYR A 66 2.22 -10.69 12.24
N TYR A 67 2.26 -9.62 11.42
CA TYR A 67 1.64 -8.33 11.73
C TYR A 67 0.13 -8.28 11.47
N ALA A 68 -0.50 -9.34 10.98
CA ALA A 68 -1.94 -9.37 10.72
C ALA A 68 -2.81 -8.92 11.90
N PRO A 69 -2.51 -9.28 13.17
CA PRO A 69 -3.26 -8.78 14.31
C PRO A 69 -3.21 -7.25 14.46
N ILE A 70 -2.03 -6.65 14.22
CA ILE A 70 -1.83 -5.21 14.29
C ILE A 70 -2.64 -4.52 13.20
N ILE A 71 -2.62 -5.04 11.97
CA ILE A 71 -3.38 -4.48 10.85
C ILE A 71 -4.89 -4.52 11.13
N ARG A 72 -5.39 -5.59 11.76
CA ARG A 72 -6.80 -5.67 12.17
C ARG A 72 -7.15 -4.65 13.25
N ILE A 73 -6.24 -4.38 14.20
CA ILE A 73 -6.44 -3.33 15.21
C ILE A 73 -6.48 -1.96 14.54
N LEU A 74 -5.54 -1.67 13.64
CA LEU A 74 -5.50 -0.42 12.89
C LEU A 74 -6.76 -0.25 12.04
N ASN A 75 -7.25 -1.31 11.39
CA ASN A 75 -8.50 -1.25 10.63
C ASN A 75 -9.68 -0.82 11.49
N LYS A 76 -9.78 -1.31 12.74
CA LYS A 76 -10.80 -0.86 13.69
C LYS A 76 -10.63 0.61 14.08
N ILE A 77 -9.41 1.06 14.34
CA ILE A 77 -9.10 2.46 14.67
C ILE A 77 -9.47 3.38 13.51
N PHE A 78 -9.21 2.96 12.28
CA PHE A 78 -9.51 3.72 11.06
C PHE A 78 -10.90 3.45 10.48
N VAL A 79 -11.83 2.91 11.26
CA VAL A 79 -13.24 2.72 10.87
C VAL A 79 -13.38 1.94 9.54
N GLY A 80 -12.63 0.85 9.40
CA GLY A 80 -12.75 -0.03 8.23
C GLY A 80 -11.97 0.42 6.99
N LYS A 81 -11.23 1.52 7.03
CA LYS A 81 -10.47 2.03 5.87
C LYS A 81 -9.35 1.10 5.38
N MET A 82 -8.99 0.07 6.14
CA MET A 82 -7.98 -0.94 5.77
C MET A 82 -8.61 -2.31 5.53
N GLN A 83 -9.93 -2.38 5.30
CA GLN A 83 -10.62 -3.65 5.13
C GLN A 83 -10.06 -4.45 3.95
N GLU A 84 -9.73 -3.78 2.84
CA GLU A 84 -9.09 -4.40 1.66
C GLU A 84 -7.76 -5.10 2.02
N VAL A 85 -6.95 -4.48 2.88
CA VAL A 85 -5.68 -5.06 3.34
C VAL A 85 -5.92 -6.25 4.26
N VAL A 86 -6.93 -6.17 5.13
CA VAL A 86 -7.34 -7.29 5.98
C VAL A 86 -7.81 -8.46 5.12
N ASP A 87 -8.67 -8.21 4.15
CA ASP A 87 -9.23 -9.22 3.25
C ASP A 87 -8.14 -9.88 2.41
N PHE A 88 -7.18 -9.10 1.92
CA PHE A 88 -6.00 -9.61 1.22
C PHE A 88 -5.16 -10.56 2.08
N ILE A 89 -4.85 -10.15 3.32
CA ILE A 89 -4.07 -10.98 4.24
C ILE A 89 -4.83 -12.27 4.58
N ASP A 90 -6.14 -12.17 4.77
CA ASP A 90 -6.99 -13.32 5.07
C ASP A 90 -7.03 -14.30 3.90
N GLY A 91 -7.12 -13.82 2.66
CA GLY A 91 -6.99 -14.64 1.46
C GLY A 91 -5.65 -15.35 1.36
N TYR A 92 -4.55 -14.64 1.59
CA TYR A 92 -3.21 -15.22 1.59
C TYR A 92 -3.06 -16.34 2.64
N GLN A 93 -3.54 -16.09 3.86
CA GLN A 93 -3.47 -17.08 4.94
C GLN A 93 -4.41 -18.28 4.72
N TYR A 94 -5.59 -18.03 4.16
CA TYR A 94 -6.53 -19.08 3.79
C TYR A 94 -5.89 -20.05 2.80
N GLU A 95 -5.34 -19.52 1.70
CA GLU A 95 -4.72 -20.36 0.68
C GLU A 95 -3.47 -21.07 1.20
N LYS A 96 -2.69 -20.39 2.07
CA LYS A 96 -1.57 -21.03 2.78
C LYS A 96 -2.00 -22.23 3.63
N LYS A 97 -3.10 -22.11 4.40
CA LYS A 97 -3.62 -23.21 5.23
C LYS A 97 -4.15 -24.37 4.39
N LYS A 98 -4.74 -24.08 3.24
CA LYS A 98 -5.26 -25.10 2.31
C LYS A 98 -4.16 -25.93 1.65
N ASN A 99 -2.97 -25.34 1.47
CA ASN A 99 -1.84 -25.93 0.74
C ASN A 99 -0.71 -26.45 1.66
N ASN A 100 -0.93 -26.43 2.98
CA ASN A 100 -0.03 -26.97 4.02
C ASN A 100 -0.53 -28.34 4.47
#